data_AF-A0A9E2G869-F1
#
_entry.id   AF-A0A9E2G869-F1
#
_cell.length_a   1.000
_cell.length_b   1.000
_cell.length_c   1.000
_cell.angle_alpha   90.00
_cell.angle_beta   90.00
_cell.angle_gamma   90.00
#
_symmetry.space_group_name_H-M   'P 1'
#
loop_
_entity.id
_entity.type
_entity.pdbx_description
1 polymer ?
#
loop_
_entity_poly.entity_id
_entity_poly.type
_entity_poly.pdbx_seq_one_letter_code
_entity_poly.pdbx_strand_id
1 'polypeptide(L)'
;MGNDIDLSLRNIWLSWFAFRKGKRATEDLHEFQFNLEKNLFELNRDLENGTYCHGGYRKFIICDNKKREISCAGIRDRVVHRLLYDYLVPIFDKTFIYDAWSCRKGKGLIGAIERAQEFLRKNPRSYVWRADVRKFFESVDQKVLIKLIQRKVSDQKALCLIKEIIFSYPTAQRERESPYWYADRQPDEPDLCQYLSERIG
;
A
#
# COMPACT_ATOMS: atom_id res chain seq x y z
N MET A 1 -2.96 23.85 16.38
CA MET A 1 -4.20 23.06 16.53
C MET A 1 -4.00 21.82 15.67
N GLY A 2 -3.81 20.67 16.31
CA GLY A 2 -3.53 19.42 15.59
C GLY A 2 -4.71 19.07 14.70
N ASN A 3 -4.44 18.66 13.47
CA ASN A 3 -5.45 17.95 12.69
C ASN A 3 -5.52 16.57 13.32
N ASP A 4 -6.51 16.34 14.18
CA ASP A 4 -6.82 15.01 14.67
C ASP A 4 -7.57 14.24 13.56
N ILE A 5 -7.52 12.92 13.62
CA ILE A 5 -8.21 12.07 12.66
C ILE A 5 -9.74 12.14 12.88
N ASP A 6 -10.47 12.46 11.81
CA ASP A 6 -11.93 12.48 11.82
C ASP A 6 -12.45 11.04 11.64
N LEU A 7 -12.95 10.45 12.72
CA LEU A 7 -13.56 9.12 12.74
C LEU A 7 -15.08 9.17 12.61
N SER A 8 -15.67 10.33 12.32
CA SER A 8 -17.11 10.45 12.16
C SER A 8 -17.62 9.54 11.06
N LEU A 9 -18.85 9.06 11.24
CA LEU A 9 -19.56 8.29 10.23
C LEU A 9 -19.49 8.95 8.86
N ARG A 10 -19.67 10.28 8.79
CA ARG A 10 -19.58 11.06 7.55
C ARG A 10 -18.24 10.88 6.85
N ASN A 11 -17.12 10.94 7.57
CA ASN A 11 -15.80 10.78 6.96
C ASN A 11 -15.52 9.34 6.53
N ILE A 12 -16.07 8.35 7.25
CA ILE A 12 -16.02 6.94 6.87
C ILE A 12 -16.78 6.70 5.55
N TRP A 13 -17.95 7.32 5.38
CA TRP A 13 -18.68 7.30 4.11
C TRP A 13 -17.88 7.91 2.97
N LEU A 14 -17.25 9.07 3.18
CA LEU A 14 -16.38 9.70 2.17
C LEU A 14 -15.21 8.78 1.80
N SER A 15 -14.59 8.15 2.80
CA SER A 15 -13.51 7.19 2.62
C SER A 15 -13.95 5.97 1.81
N TRP A 16 -15.15 5.45 2.04
CA TRP A 16 -15.74 4.38 1.22
C TRP A 16 -15.88 4.79 -0.25
N PHE A 17 -16.50 5.94 -0.53
CA PHE A 17 -16.69 6.40 -1.91
C PHE A 17 -15.36 6.65 -2.63
N ALA A 18 -14.38 7.22 -1.92
CA ALA A 18 -13.04 7.42 -2.44
C ALA A 18 -12.32 6.09 -2.72
N PHE A 19 -12.47 5.09 -1.83
CA PHE A 19 -11.95 3.75 -2.02
C PHE A 19 -12.58 3.04 -3.23
N ARG A 20 -13.91 3.13 -3.39
CA ARG A 20 -14.68 2.47 -4.45
C ARG A 20 -14.37 3.01 -5.84
N LYS A 21 -14.01 4.29 -5.95
CA LYS A 21 -13.81 4.97 -7.23
C LYS A 21 -12.77 4.23 -8.09
N GLY A 22 -13.20 3.79 -9.28
CA GLY A 22 -12.33 3.10 -10.25
C GLY A 22 -11.97 1.65 -9.88
N LYS A 23 -12.61 1.05 -8.88
CA LYS A 23 -12.43 -0.37 -8.55
C LYS A 23 -13.35 -1.24 -9.40
N ARG A 24 -12.80 -2.37 -9.88
CA ARG A 24 -13.57 -3.40 -10.56
C ARG A 24 -14.53 -4.07 -9.57
N ALA A 25 -15.71 -4.41 -10.04
CA ALA A 25 -16.67 -5.24 -9.33
C ALA A 25 -16.05 -6.61 -9.00
N THR A 26 -15.98 -6.94 -7.71
CA THR A 26 -15.60 -8.25 -7.18
C THR A 26 -16.70 -8.73 -6.25
N GLU A 27 -16.80 -10.04 -6.01
CA GLU A 27 -17.79 -10.63 -5.11
C GLU A 27 -17.72 -10.01 -3.71
N ASP A 28 -16.52 -9.92 -3.12
CA ASP A 28 -16.31 -9.24 -1.82
C ASP A 28 -16.84 -7.80 -1.80
N LEU A 29 -16.74 -7.09 -2.94
CA LEU A 29 -17.18 -5.70 -3.03
C LEU A 29 -18.70 -5.62 -3.12
N HIS A 30 -19.33 -6.55 -3.84
CA HIS A 30 -20.78 -6.65 -3.93
C HIS A 30 -21.41 -7.02 -2.59
N GLU A 31 -20.86 -8.00 -1.89
CA GLU A 31 -21.33 -8.40 -0.56
C GLU A 31 -21.22 -7.23 0.43
N PHE A 32 -20.08 -6.55 0.44
CA PHE A 32 -19.89 -5.38 1.30
C PHE A 32 -20.84 -4.23 0.95
N GLN A 33 -21.08 -4.00 -0.36
CA GLN A 33 -21.96 -2.94 -0.84
C GLN A 33 -23.45 -3.26 -0.60
N PHE A 34 -23.84 -4.54 -0.64
CA PHE A 34 -25.21 -4.96 -0.35
C PHE A 34 -25.62 -4.61 1.09
N ASN A 35 -24.70 -4.77 2.05
CA ASN A 35 -24.90 -4.43 3.46
C ASN A 35 -24.18 -3.12 3.86
N LEU A 36 -24.04 -2.16 2.93
CA LEU A 36 -23.14 -1.01 3.08
C LEU A 36 -23.37 -0.22 4.36
N GLU A 37 -24.61 0.21 4.61
CA GLU A 37 -24.94 1.04 5.77
C GLU A 37 -24.55 0.34 7.07
N LYS A 38 -25.02 -0.90 7.25
CA LYS A 38 -24.71 -1.73 8.41
C LYS A 38 -23.19 -1.87 8.61
N ASN A 39 -22.46 -2.21 7.55
CA ASN A 39 -21.01 -2.38 7.59
C ASN A 39 -20.29 -1.10 8.01
N LEU A 40 -20.70 0.07 7.50
CA LEU A 40 -20.09 1.34 7.85
C LEU A 40 -20.46 1.83 9.25
N PHE A 41 -21.69 1.57 9.70
CA PHE A 41 -22.13 1.87 11.08
C PHE A 41 -21.37 1.02 12.10
N GLU A 42 -21.23 -0.28 11.85
CA GLU A 42 -20.43 -1.16 12.71
C GLU A 42 -18.97 -0.74 12.73
N LEU A 43 -18.39 -0.39 11.56
CA LEU A 43 -17.03 0.12 11.49
C LEU A 43 -16.85 1.42 12.28
N ASN A 44 -17.77 2.39 12.13
CA ASN A 44 -17.72 3.65 12.88
C ASN A 44 -17.77 3.41 14.39
N ARG A 45 -18.71 2.58 14.86
CA ARG A 45 -18.81 2.21 16.27
C ARG A 45 -17.50 1.59 16.79
N ASP A 46 -16.90 0.69 16.03
CA ASP A 46 -15.67 0.02 16.46
C ASP A 46 -14.46 0.96 16.45
N LEU A 47 -14.42 1.94 15.53
CA LEU A 47 -13.39 2.98 15.50
C LEU A 47 -13.56 3.98 16.65
N GLU A 48 -14.79 4.40 16.96
CA GLU A 48 -15.09 5.34 18.06
C GLU A 48 -14.79 4.71 19.42
N ASN A 49 -15.11 3.43 19.60
CA ASN A 49 -14.85 2.69 20.83
C ASN A 49 -13.41 2.20 20.95
N GLY A 50 -12.59 2.33 19.89
CA GLY A 50 -11.21 1.84 19.87
C GLY A 50 -11.09 0.31 19.89
N THR A 51 -12.14 -0.41 19.46
CA THR A 51 -12.22 -1.87 19.41
C THR A 51 -11.99 -2.43 18.00
N TYR A 52 -11.64 -1.57 17.04
CA TYR A 52 -11.27 -2.01 15.70
C TYR A 52 -10.02 -2.88 15.72
N CYS A 53 -10.13 -4.08 15.13
CA CYS A 53 -9.03 -5.00 14.86
C CYS A 53 -8.97 -5.30 13.37
N HIS A 54 -7.76 -5.38 12.80
CA HIS A 54 -7.56 -5.64 11.38
C HIS A 54 -7.89 -7.10 11.02
N GLY A 55 -8.68 -7.33 9.96
CA GLY A 55 -9.23 -8.64 9.60
C GLY A 55 -8.24 -9.65 8.96
N GLY A 56 -6.98 -9.25 8.78
CA GLY A 56 -5.93 -10.07 8.17
C GLY A 56 -5.81 -9.89 6.65
N TYR A 57 -5.01 -10.75 6.01
CA TYR A 57 -4.68 -10.61 4.59
C TYR A 57 -4.92 -11.91 3.82
N ARG A 58 -5.58 -11.79 2.66
CA ARG A 58 -5.64 -12.84 1.65
C ARG A 58 -4.41 -12.74 0.76
N LYS A 59 -3.63 -13.82 0.66
CA LYS A 59 -2.45 -13.87 -0.20
C LYS A 59 -2.77 -14.52 -1.54
N PHE A 60 -2.23 -13.96 -2.62
CA PHE A 60 -2.28 -14.56 -3.95
C PHE A 60 -1.07 -14.11 -4.77
N ILE A 61 -0.71 -14.87 -5.80
CA ILE A 61 0.45 -14.58 -6.64
C ILE A 61 -0.04 -13.98 -7.96
N ILE A 62 0.59 -12.89 -8.39
CA ILE A 62 0.44 -12.33 -9.73
C ILE A 62 1.75 -12.51 -10.49
N CYS A 63 1.65 -12.89 -11.75
CA CYS A 63 2.77 -13.03 -12.69
C CYS A 63 2.58 -12.06 -13.86
N ASP A 64 2.88 -10.77 -13.65
CA ASP A 64 2.92 -9.81 -14.77
C ASP A 64 4.28 -9.93 -15.48
N ASN A 65 5.32 -9.26 -14.95
CA ASN A 65 6.71 -9.35 -15.44
C ASN A 65 7.61 -10.18 -14.51
N LYS A 66 7.19 -10.37 -13.25
CA LYS A 66 7.90 -11.13 -12.21
C LYS A 66 6.85 -11.65 -11.23
N LYS A 67 7.03 -12.86 -10.69
CA LYS A 67 6.21 -13.37 -9.58
C LYS A 67 6.22 -12.38 -8.41
N ARG A 68 5.03 -11.96 -7.98
CA ARG A 68 4.82 -11.14 -6.78
C ARG A 68 3.73 -11.76 -5.94
N GLU A 69 4.03 -12.05 -4.68
CA GLU A 69 3.01 -12.37 -3.70
C GLU A 69 2.33 -11.05 -3.27
N ILE A 70 1.01 -10.99 -3.43
CA ILE A 70 0.18 -9.84 -3.07
C ILE A 70 -0.62 -10.22 -1.83
N SER A 71 -0.50 -9.40 -0.80
CA SER A 71 -1.33 -9.47 0.41
C SER A 71 -2.45 -8.44 0.32
N CYS A 72 -3.69 -8.90 0.30
CA CYS A 72 -4.87 -8.05 0.11
C CYS A 72 -5.74 -8.07 1.37
N ALA A 73 -5.95 -6.89 1.96
CA ALA A 73 -6.77 -6.72 3.14
C ALA A 73 -8.28 -6.81 2.80
N GLY A 74 -9.12 -7.02 3.81
CA GLY A 74 -10.57 -7.00 3.65
C GLY A 74 -11.08 -5.66 3.13
N ILE A 75 -12.30 -5.62 2.61
CA ILE A 75 -12.91 -4.36 2.14
C ILE A 75 -13.07 -3.38 3.31
N ARG A 76 -13.52 -3.88 4.47
CA ARG A 76 -13.61 -3.13 5.72
C ARG A 76 -12.29 -2.45 6.09
N ASP A 77 -11.19 -3.20 6.11
CA ASP A 77 -9.85 -2.67 6.43
C ASP A 77 -9.39 -1.65 5.38
N ARG A 78 -9.69 -1.88 4.10
CA ARG A 78 -9.33 -0.95 3.01
C ARG A 78 -10.06 0.39 3.09
N VAL A 79 -11.25 0.45 3.69
CA VAL A 79 -11.90 1.73 4.04
C VAL A 79 -11.11 2.47 5.10
N VAL A 80 -10.63 1.77 6.14
CA VAL A 80 -9.77 2.37 7.18
C VAL A 80 -8.42 2.81 6.61
N HIS A 81 -7.82 2.02 5.72
CA HIS A 81 -6.60 2.40 5.01
C HIS A 81 -6.81 3.67 4.20
N ARG A 82 -7.98 3.81 3.55
CA ARG A 82 -8.32 5.02 2.79
C ARG A 82 -8.49 6.23 3.71
N LEU A 83 -9.18 6.07 4.83
CA LEU A 83 -9.35 7.10 5.84
C LEU A 83 -7.99 7.59 6.37
N LEU A 84 -7.09 6.66 6.71
CA LEU A 84 -5.73 7.00 7.13
C LEU A 84 -4.90 7.63 6.01
N TYR A 85 -5.06 7.19 4.77
CA TYR A 85 -4.37 7.81 3.63
C TYR A 85 -4.76 9.28 3.50
N ASP A 86 -6.06 9.59 3.54
CA ASP A 86 -6.55 10.97 3.42
C ASP A 86 -6.10 11.85 4.59
N TYR A 87 -5.92 11.26 5.78
CA TYR A 87 -5.34 11.92 6.96
C TYR A 87 -3.82 12.14 6.86
N LEU A 88 -3.06 11.13 6.45
CA LEU A 88 -1.58 11.14 6.48
C LEU A 88 -0.97 11.91 5.30
N VAL A 89 -1.58 11.86 4.12
CA VAL A 89 -1.01 12.49 2.91
C VAL A 89 -0.75 13.99 3.10
N PRO A 90 -1.69 14.82 3.60
CA PRO A 90 -1.44 16.24 3.83
C PRO A 90 -0.31 16.54 4.83
N ILE A 91 0.00 15.60 5.73
CA ILE A 91 1.05 15.71 6.75
C ILE A 91 2.41 15.41 6.11
N PHE A 92 2.53 14.30 5.40
CA PHE A 92 3.81 13.83 4.86
C PHE A 92 4.17 14.44 3.51
N ASP A 93 3.19 14.79 2.65
CA ASP A 93 3.48 15.28 1.30
C ASP A 93 4.35 16.55 1.29
N LYS A 94 4.17 17.39 2.30
CA LYS A 94 4.94 18.63 2.54
C LYS A 94 6.41 18.38 2.90
N THR A 95 6.74 17.17 3.34
CA THR A 95 8.09 16.80 3.79
C THR A 95 8.94 16.15 2.71
N PHE A 96 8.32 15.67 1.63
CA PHE A 96 9.04 15.03 0.55
C PHE A 96 9.79 16.05 -0.30
N ILE A 97 10.99 15.65 -0.74
CA ILE A 97 11.75 16.42 -1.72
C ILE A 97 10.97 16.59 -3.02
N TYR A 98 11.36 17.59 -3.81
CA TYR A 98 10.73 17.86 -5.09
C TYR A 98 10.84 16.66 -6.05
N ASP A 99 11.98 15.97 -6.10
CA ASP A 99 12.17 14.85 -7.04
C ASP A 99 11.59 13.51 -6.55
N ALA A 100 10.75 13.53 -5.50
CA ALA A 100 9.91 12.38 -5.14
C ALA A 100 8.64 12.38 -6.00
N TRP A 101 8.55 11.43 -6.94
CA TRP A 101 7.49 11.39 -7.97
C TRP A 101 6.42 10.31 -7.75
N SER A 102 6.75 9.21 -7.07
CA SER A 102 5.83 8.09 -6.89
C SER A 102 4.70 8.39 -5.92
N CYS A 103 3.48 7.91 -6.23
CA CYS A 103 2.31 7.92 -5.33
C CYS A 103 1.89 9.31 -4.81
N ARG A 104 2.16 10.39 -5.57
CA ARG A 104 1.83 11.77 -5.18
C ARG A 104 0.86 12.42 -6.16
N LYS A 105 -0.05 13.25 -5.63
CA LYS A 105 -1.00 13.99 -6.46
C LYS A 105 -0.25 14.98 -7.36
N GLY A 106 -0.55 14.98 -8.66
CA GLY A 106 0.10 15.85 -9.64
C GLY A 106 1.53 15.43 -10.01
N LYS A 107 2.00 14.28 -9.54
CA LYS A 107 3.28 13.68 -9.94
C LYS A 107 3.06 12.29 -10.50
N GLY A 108 3.87 11.94 -11.49
CA GLY A 108 3.74 10.67 -12.19
C GLY A 108 4.97 10.34 -13.00
N LEU A 109 4.90 9.21 -13.70
CA LEU A 109 6.01 8.66 -14.47
C LEU A 109 6.52 9.63 -15.54
N ILE A 110 5.62 10.26 -16.29
CA ILE A 110 5.99 11.20 -17.37
C ILE A 110 6.81 12.36 -16.82
N GLY A 111 6.33 13.02 -15.76
CA GLY A 111 7.07 14.12 -15.12
C GLY A 111 8.43 13.68 -14.56
N ALA A 112 8.54 12.46 -14.02
CA ALA A 112 9.82 11.91 -13.58
C ALA A 112 10.80 11.71 -14.74
N ILE A 113 10.32 11.23 -15.90
CA ILE A 113 11.12 11.05 -17.12
C ILE A 113 11.58 12.41 -17.66
N GLU A 114 10.69 13.38 -17.77
CA GLU A 114 11.01 14.73 -18.24
C GLU A 114 12.07 15.39 -17.35
N ARG A 115 11.90 15.27 -16.03
CA ARG A 115 12.86 15.77 -15.04
C ARG A 115 14.22 15.08 -15.16
N ALA A 116 14.25 13.77 -15.35
CA ALA A 116 15.50 13.04 -15.57
C ALA A 116 16.20 13.48 -16.87
N GLN A 117 15.44 13.66 -17.96
CA GLN A 117 15.99 14.16 -19.23
C GLN A 117 16.55 15.58 -19.09
N GLU A 118 15.90 16.45 -18.32
CA GLU A 118 16.43 17.79 -18.02
C GLU A 118 17.80 17.71 -17.35
N PHE A 119 17.98 16.85 -16.34
CA PHE A 119 19.27 16.66 -15.67
C PHE A 119 20.35 16.13 -16.60
N LEU A 120 20.01 15.17 -17.48
CA LEU A 120 20.93 14.61 -18.46
C LEU A 120 21.36 15.64 -19.52
N ARG A 121 20.43 16.47 -20.01
CA ARG A 121 20.75 17.55 -20.97
C ARG A 121 21.68 18.61 -20.34
N LYS A 122 21.45 18.95 -19.07
CA LYS A 122 22.30 19.89 -18.33
C LYS A 122 23.70 19.33 -18.04
N ASN A 123 23.83 18.00 -17.95
CA ASN A 123 25.09 17.34 -17.58
C ASN A 123 25.42 16.18 -18.56
N PRO A 124 25.80 16.48 -19.81
CA PRO A 124 25.90 15.46 -20.87
C PRO A 124 27.00 14.42 -20.66
N ARG A 125 27.96 14.69 -19.77
CA ARG A 125 29.05 13.75 -19.40
C ARG A 125 28.89 13.16 -17.99
N SER A 126 27.70 13.22 -17.42
CA SER A 126 27.43 12.66 -16.09
C SER A 126 27.21 11.16 -16.12
N TYR A 127 27.44 10.52 -14.98
CA TYR A 127 27.11 9.12 -14.75
C TYR A 127 25.79 9.01 -13.99
N VAL A 128 25.00 8.00 -14.33
CA VAL A 128 23.75 7.70 -13.64
C VAL A 128 23.98 6.54 -12.69
N TRP A 129 23.77 6.78 -11.39
CA TRP A 129 23.72 5.72 -10.39
C TRP A 129 22.30 5.15 -10.31
N ARG A 130 22.15 3.87 -10.64
CA ARG A 130 20.89 3.14 -10.51
C ARG A 130 20.95 2.22 -9.29
N ALA A 131 20.04 2.42 -8.34
CA ALA A 131 19.86 1.56 -7.19
C ALA A 131 18.39 1.21 -6.99
N ASP A 132 18.13 0.04 -6.44
CA ASP A 132 16.81 -0.44 -6.04
C ASP A 132 16.90 -1.21 -4.72
N VAL A 133 15.83 -1.18 -3.93
CA VAL A 133 15.78 -1.86 -2.63
C VAL A 133 15.00 -3.17 -2.77
N ARG A 134 15.69 -4.29 -2.56
CA ARG A 134 15.08 -5.62 -2.60
C ARG A 134 14.01 -5.74 -1.52
N LYS A 135 12.82 -6.23 -1.91
CA LYS A 135 11.70 -6.52 -0.98
C LYS A 135 11.41 -5.34 -0.04
N PHE A 136 11.38 -4.11 -0.58
CA PHE A 136 11.27 -2.87 0.21
C PHE A 136 10.23 -2.98 1.33
N PHE A 137 8.96 -3.28 1.01
CA PHE A 137 7.88 -3.33 1.99
C PHE A 137 8.04 -4.42 3.07
N GLU A 138 8.62 -5.58 2.72
CA GLU A 138 8.88 -6.66 3.69
C GLU A 138 10.09 -6.36 4.58
N SER A 139 11.04 -5.56 4.09
CA SER A 139 12.31 -5.26 4.77
C SER A 139 12.23 -4.09 5.75
N VAL A 140 11.13 -3.33 5.76
CA VAL A 140 10.95 -2.17 6.66
C VAL A 140 10.76 -2.63 8.10
N ASP A 141 11.63 -2.15 9.00
CA ASP A 141 11.46 -2.37 10.44
C ASP A 141 10.24 -1.60 10.96
N GLN A 142 9.22 -2.34 11.36
CA GLN A 142 7.95 -1.80 11.83
C GLN A 142 8.12 -0.89 13.07
N LYS A 143 9.06 -1.20 13.99
CA LYS A 143 9.31 -0.39 15.19
C LYS A 143 9.96 0.94 14.82
N VAL A 144 10.92 0.93 13.89
CA VAL A 144 11.55 2.15 13.37
C VAL A 144 10.53 3.00 12.62
N LEU A 145 9.69 2.38 11.79
CA LEU A 145 8.63 3.07 11.05
C LEU A 145 7.67 3.81 12.00
N ILE A 146 7.17 3.14 13.04
CA ILE A 146 6.30 3.77 14.04
C ILE A 146 6.99 4.95 14.73
N LYS A 147 8.26 4.81 15.13
CA LYS A 147 9.02 5.92 15.74
C LYS A 147 9.15 7.12 14.80
N LEU A 148 9.32 6.90 13.50
CA LEU A 148 9.38 7.98 12.50
C LEU A 148 8.03 8.67 12.33
N ILE A 149 6.92 7.90 12.32
CA ILE A 149 5.57 8.45 12.21
C ILE A 149 5.22 9.31 13.43
N GLN A 150 5.57 8.84 14.64
CA GLN A 150 5.34 9.57 15.90
C GLN A 150 6.02 10.95 15.97
N ARG A 151 7.05 11.19 15.16
CA ARG A 151 7.70 12.52 15.09
C ARG A 151 6.82 13.57 14.38
N LYS A 152 5.83 13.14 13.59
CA LYS A 152 4.99 14.01 12.76
C LYS A 152 3.51 13.91 13.09
N VAL A 153 3.07 12.78 13.65
CA VAL A 153 1.68 12.54 14.05
C VAL A 153 1.60 12.50 15.57
N SER A 154 0.88 13.45 16.17
CA SER A 154 0.67 13.54 17.61
C SER A 154 -0.66 12.93 18.08
N ASP A 155 -1.61 12.75 17.16
CA ASP A 155 -2.93 12.19 17.45
C ASP A 155 -2.85 10.71 17.85
N GLN A 156 -3.27 10.41 19.07
CA GLN A 156 -3.25 9.06 19.63
C GLN A 156 -4.21 8.11 18.92
N LYS A 157 -5.38 8.59 18.46
CA LYS A 157 -6.36 7.75 17.76
C LYS A 157 -5.76 7.27 16.44
N ALA A 158 -5.19 8.19 15.67
CA ALA A 158 -4.47 7.84 14.44
C ALA A 158 -3.30 6.88 14.71
N LEU A 159 -2.48 7.15 15.74
CA LEU A 159 -1.34 6.29 16.07
C LEU A 159 -1.76 4.87 16.47
N CYS A 160 -2.87 4.70 17.19
CA CYS A 160 -3.41 3.37 17.52
C CYS A 160 -3.81 2.61 16.26
N LEU A 161 -4.55 3.24 15.35
CA LEU A 161 -4.95 2.61 14.08
C LEU A 161 -3.76 2.26 13.19
N ILE A 162 -2.78 3.16 13.11
CA ILE A 162 -1.55 2.94 12.34
C ILE A 162 -0.77 1.74 12.91
N LYS A 163 -0.65 1.63 14.23
CA LYS A 163 -0.01 0.49 14.88
C LYS A 163 -0.75 -0.80 14.61
N GLU A 164 -2.08 -0.79 14.75
CA GLU A 164 -2.93 -1.95 14.47
C GLU A 164 -2.70 -2.48 13.06
N ILE A 165 -2.71 -1.60 12.05
CA ILE A 165 -2.50 -1.99 10.65
C ILE A 165 -1.06 -2.42 10.36
N ILE A 166 -0.06 -1.73 10.92
CA ILE A 166 1.35 -2.08 10.66
C ILE A 166 1.69 -3.42 11.31
N PHE A 167 1.28 -3.64 12.56
CA PHE A 167 1.58 -4.88 13.28
C PHE A 167 0.72 -6.07 12.85
N SER A 168 -0.44 -5.85 12.21
CA SER A 168 -1.23 -6.94 11.62
C SER A 168 -0.54 -7.59 10.42
N TYR A 169 0.41 -6.90 9.77
CA TYR A 169 1.19 -7.48 8.69
C TYR A 169 2.28 -8.40 9.24
N PRO A 170 2.29 -9.69 8.85
CA PRO A 170 3.30 -10.63 9.34
C PRO A 170 4.68 -10.21 8.83
N THR A 171 5.58 -9.88 9.75
CA THR A 171 6.99 -9.71 9.40
C THR A 171 7.57 -11.11 9.21
N ALA A 172 7.97 -11.45 7.98
CA ALA A 172 8.74 -12.67 7.76
C ALA A 172 9.97 -12.64 8.67
N GLN A 173 10.23 -13.72 9.42
CA GLN A 173 11.54 -13.88 10.03
C GLN A 173 12.58 -13.77 8.91
N ARG A 174 13.71 -13.12 9.18
CA ARG A 174 14.85 -13.08 8.25
C ARG A 174 15.33 -14.51 8.04
N GLU A 175 14.67 -15.26 7.19
CA GLU A 175 15.26 -16.44 6.58
C GLU A 175 16.51 -15.92 5.88
N ARG A 176 17.67 -16.45 6.29
CA ARG A 176 18.88 -16.32 5.50
C ARG A 176 18.57 -17.05 4.20
N GLU A 177 18.00 -16.33 3.24
CA GLU A 177 17.76 -16.88 1.91
C GLU A 177 19.12 -17.35 1.37
N SER A 178 19.21 -18.65 1.17
CA SER A 178 20.34 -19.33 0.55
C SER A 178 20.70 -18.63 -0.77
N PRO A 179 21.99 -18.49 -1.15
CA PRO A 179 22.41 -17.66 -2.30
C PRO A 179 21.91 -18.13 -3.67
N TYR A 180 21.19 -19.26 -3.73
CA TYR A 180 20.86 -19.97 -4.95
C TYR A 180 19.54 -19.51 -5.58
N TRP A 181 19.47 -18.26 -6.03
CA TRP A 181 18.45 -17.87 -7.03
C TRP A 181 18.78 -18.40 -8.44
N TYR A 182 19.88 -19.12 -8.61
CA TYR A 182 20.28 -19.83 -9.84
C TYR A 182 19.90 -21.32 -9.86
N ALA A 183 19.44 -21.93 -8.76
CA ALA A 183 19.29 -23.40 -8.69
C ALA A 183 17.88 -23.95 -9.01
N ASP A 184 16.82 -23.13 -8.95
CA ASP A 184 15.45 -23.61 -9.19
C ASP A 184 14.97 -23.40 -10.63
N ARG A 185 15.88 -23.50 -11.60
CA ARG A 185 15.49 -23.79 -12.98
C ARG A 185 15.40 -25.32 -13.10
N GLN A 186 14.31 -25.92 -12.61
CA GLN A 186 13.94 -27.25 -13.08
C GLN A 186 13.71 -27.13 -14.60
N PRO A 187 14.37 -27.93 -15.46
CA PRO A 187 14.29 -27.70 -16.90
C PRO A 187 12.95 -28.12 -17.52
N ASP A 188 11.98 -28.61 -16.73
CA ASP A 188 10.90 -29.46 -17.27
C ASP A 188 9.48 -29.13 -16.79
N GLU A 189 9.25 -28.06 -15.98
CA GLU A 189 7.88 -27.62 -15.69
C GLU A 189 7.43 -26.63 -16.78
N PRO A 190 6.40 -26.96 -17.58
CA PRO A 190 5.87 -26.01 -18.56
C PRO A 190 5.41 -24.76 -17.82
N ASP A 191 5.96 -23.62 -18.22
CA ASP A 191 5.68 -22.34 -17.60
C ASP A 191 4.16 -22.09 -17.62
N LEU A 192 3.54 -22.21 -16.45
CA LEU A 192 2.12 -21.93 -16.24
C LEU A 192 1.72 -20.53 -16.76
N CYS A 193 2.68 -19.59 -16.83
CA CYS A 193 2.46 -18.27 -17.41
C CYS A 193 2.40 -18.33 -18.95
N GLN A 194 3.22 -19.17 -19.58
CA GLN A 194 3.19 -19.41 -21.02
C GLN A 194 1.92 -20.16 -21.42
N TYR A 195 1.54 -21.19 -20.65
CA TYR A 195 0.33 -21.98 -20.86
C TYR A 195 -0.98 -21.17 -20.78
N LEU A 196 -1.04 -20.15 -19.90
CA LEU A 196 -2.23 -19.28 -19.78
C LEU A 196 -2.31 -18.21 -20.87
N SER A 197 -1.16 -17.76 -21.41
CA SER A 197 -1.13 -16.80 -22.52
C SER A 197 -1.61 -17.39 -23.85
N GLU A 198 -1.40 -18.69 -24.08
CA GLU A 198 -1.77 -19.38 -25.32
C GLU A 198 -3.24 -19.82 -25.37
N ARG A 199 -3.97 -19.79 -24.25
CA ARG A 199 -5.37 -20.26 -24.15
C ARG A 199 -6.44 -19.16 -24.12
N ILE A 200 -6.03 -17.89 -24.10
CA ILE A 200 -6.94 -16.73 -24.15
C ILE A 200 -6.64 -15.86 -25.38
N GLY A 201 -6.37 -16.52 -26.51
CA GLY A 201 -6.34 -15.94 -27.84
C GLY A 201 -7.57 -16.33 -28.64
#